data_AF-A0AAE8W7P6-F1
#
_entry.id   AF-A0AAE8W7P6-F1
#
_cell.length_a   1.000
_cell.length_b   1.000
_cell.length_c   1.000
_cell.angle_alpha   90.00
_cell.angle_beta   90.00
_cell.angle_gamma   90.00
#
_symmetry.space_group_name_H-M   'P 1'
#
loop_
_entity.id
_entity.type
_entity.pdbx_description
1 polymer ?
#
loop_
_entity_poly.entity_id
_entity_poly.type
_entity_poly.pdbx_seq_one_letter_code
_entity_poly.pdbx_strand_id
1 'polypeptide(L)'
;MTTRVEIVASQLPEQLRPLLVAFTEAQKEAGEAHRRLSIAAISEKPTLKGPADDAARKASEAHVALLEGTRERPMELRQYSHAQFSAAVERAREHLAAAEAELRTAAGHAAVHGAVRDGKPTVNFERGLEAAGRKRALFAVGLVQDAAGSLPDAIDG
;
A
#
# COMPACT_ATOMS: atom_id res chain seq x y z
N MET A 1 9.44 -17.32 -7.16
CA MET A 1 8.39 -16.29 -7.33
C MET A 1 9.09 -14.95 -7.50
N THR A 2 9.02 -14.34 -8.67
CA THR A 2 9.53 -12.98 -8.91
C THR A 2 8.39 -12.00 -8.65
N THR A 3 8.46 -11.27 -7.54
CA THR A 3 7.49 -10.21 -7.23
C THR A 3 7.69 -9.10 -8.25
N ARG A 4 6.72 -8.95 -9.18
CA ARG A 4 6.74 -7.85 -10.13
C ARG A 4 6.33 -6.58 -9.38
N VAL A 5 7.26 -5.65 -9.21
CA VAL A 5 6.98 -4.33 -8.65
C VAL A 5 6.54 -3.43 -9.80
N GLU A 6 5.27 -3.03 -9.78
CA GLU A 6 4.72 -2.07 -10.75
C GLU A 6 4.73 -0.67 -10.12
N ILE A 7 5.36 0.29 -10.81
CA ILE A 7 5.39 1.68 -10.37
C ILE A 7 4.09 2.36 -10.80
N VAL A 8 3.40 2.99 -9.85
CA VAL A 8 2.17 3.74 -10.09
C VAL A 8 2.48 5.24 -10.10
N ALA A 9 1.73 6.03 -10.87
CA ALA A 9 1.94 7.48 -10.98
C ALA A 9 1.89 8.22 -9.63
N SER A 10 1.09 7.74 -8.66
CA SER A 10 1.04 8.30 -7.31
C SER A 10 2.34 8.09 -6.51
N GLN A 11 3.24 7.22 -6.96
CA GLN A 11 4.54 6.98 -6.32
C GLN A 11 5.65 7.88 -6.85
N LEU A 12 5.36 8.74 -7.83
CA LEU A 12 6.30 9.69 -8.39
C LEU A 12 5.90 11.16 -8.08
N PRO A 13 6.90 12.05 -7.99
CA PRO A 13 6.70 13.50 -8.03
C PRO A 13 5.87 13.91 -9.24
N GLU A 14 5.07 14.97 -9.09
CA GLU A 14 4.13 15.44 -10.12
C GLU A 14 4.79 15.67 -11.49
N GLN A 15 6.03 16.11 -11.48
CA GLN A 15 6.81 16.45 -12.67
C GLN A 15 7.20 15.20 -13.49
N LEU A 16 7.27 14.03 -12.86
CA LEU A 16 7.63 12.75 -13.52
C LEU A 16 6.41 11.92 -13.91
N ARG A 17 5.22 12.25 -13.39
CA ARG A 17 3.98 11.52 -13.70
C ARG A 17 3.66 11.50 -15.20
N PRO A 18 3.77 12.61 -15.96
CA PRO A 18 3.50 12.60 -17.39
C PRO A 18 4.44 11.66 -18.16
N LEU A 19 5.72 11.57 -17.76
CA LEU A 19 6.70 10.68 -18.38
C LEU A 19 6.36 9.20 -18.13
N LEU A 20 5.93 8.87 -16.91
CA LEU A 20 5.48 7.50 -16.61
C LEU A 20 4.23 7.14 -17.41
N VAL A 21 3.25 8.05 -17.51
CA VAL A 21 2.03 7.82 -18.30
C VAL A 21 2.40 7.56 -19.76
N ALA A 22 3.20 8.44 -20.37
CA ALA A 22 3.65 8.29 -21.75
C ALA A 22 4.38 6.95 -21.99
N PHE A 23 5.25 6.53 -21.04
CA PHE A 23 5.91 5.23 -21.10
C PHE A 23 4.91 4.07 -21.04
N THR A 24 3.95 4.10 -20.10
CA THR A 24 2.97 3.01 -19.94
C THR A 24 2.04 2.89 -21.16
N GLU A 25 1.65 4.01 -21.76
CA GLU A 25 0.84 4.04 -22.98
C GLU A 25 1.63 3.49 -24.18
N ALA A 26 2.86 3.97 -24.38
CA ALA A 26 3.73 3.48 -25.45
C ALA A 26 4.06 1.99 -25.29
N GLN A 27 4.26 1.51 -24.05
CA GLN A 27 4.48 0.09 -23.78
C GLN A 27 3.24 -0.76 -24.09
N LYS A 28 2.03 -0.27 -23.77
CA LYS A 28 0.78 -0.94 -24.13
C LYS A 28 0.62 -1.02 -25.64
N GLU A 29 0.84 0.08 -26.35
CA GLU A 29 0.76 0.15 -27.81
C GLU A 29 1.77 -0.81 -28.47
N ALA A 30 3.02 -0.80 -28.02
CA ALA A 30 4.04 -1.73 -28.50
C ALA A 30 3.66 -3.20 -28.23
N GLY A 31 3.13 -3.50 -27.04
CA GLY A 31 2.66 -4.85 -26.68
C GLY A 31 1.45 -5.30 -27.51
N GLU A 32 0.56 -4.38 -27.87
CA GLU A 32 -0.56 -4.65 -28.78
C GLU A 32 -0.08 -4.86 -30.22
N ALA A 33 0.80 -4.00 -30.73
CA ALA A 33 1.35 -4.12 -32.07
C ALA A 33 2.14 -5.44 -32.24
N HIS A 34 2.94 -5.80 -31.23
CA HIS A 34 3.66 -7.07 -31.21
C HIS A 34 2.70 -8.27 -31.18
N ARG A 35 1.63 -8.21 -30.38
CA ARG A 35 0.59 -9.25 -30.35
C ARG A 35 -0.13 -9.39 -31.69
N ARG A 36 -0.47 -8.28 -32.34
CA ARG A 36 -1.08 -8.31 -33.69
C ARG A 36 -0.14 -8.97 -34.70
N LEU A 37 1.15 -8.63 -34.67
CA LEU A 37 2.14 -9.23 -35.56
C LEU A 37 2.34 -10.73 -35.30
N SER A 38 2.28 -11.18 -34.03
CA SER A 38 2.49 -12.59 -33.68
C SER A 38 1.35 -13.49 -34.14
N ILE A 39 0.11 -13.01 -34.08
CA ILE A 39 -1.10 -13.77 -34.47
C ILE A 39 -1.47 -13.62 -35.96
N ALA A 40 -0.92 -12.62 -36.65
CA ALA A 40 -1.25 -12.33 -38.05
C ALA A 40 -0.84 -13.46 -39.01
N ALA A 41 -1.59 -13.61 -40.10
CA ALA A 41 -1.25 -14.51 -41.19
C ALA A 41 0.09 -14.10 -41.84
N ILE A 42 0.84 -15.06 -42.40
CA ILE A 42 2.18 -14.81 -42.97
C ILE A 42 2.15 -13.70 -44.03
N SER A 43 1.08 -13.62 -44.83
CA SER A 43 0.88 -12.59 -45.86
C SER A 43 0.71 -11.18 -45.31
N GLU A 44 0.26 -11.03 -44.06
CA GLU A 44 -0.02 -9.74 -43.41
C GLU A 44 1.16 -9.25 -42.55
N LYS A 45 2.09 -10.13 -42.20
CA LYS A 45 3.27 -9.76 -41.40
C LYS A 45 4.13 -8.65 -42.00
N PRO A 46 4.38 -8.58 -43.32
CA PRO A 46 5.20 -7.51 -43.90
C PRO A 46 4.63 -6.11 -43.68
N THR A 47 3.29 -5.96 -43.73
CA THR A 47 2.63 -4.65 -43.54
C THR A 47 2.55 -4.26 -42.07
N LEU A 48 2.47 -5.24 -41.16
CA LEU A 48 2.39 -5.01 -39.71
C LEU A 48 3.75 -4.83 -39.04
N LYS A 49 4.85 -5.26 -39.69
CA LYS A 49 6.20 -5.19 -39.12
C LYS A 49 6.66 -3.75 -38.87
N GLY A 50 6.53 -2.86 -39.86
CA GLY A 50 6.93 -1.45 -39.71
C GLY A 50 6.23 -0.76 -38.53
N PRO A 51 4.89 -0.81 -38.43
CA PRO A 51 4.15 -0.27 -37.29
C PRO A 51 4.56 -0.86 -35.94
N ALA A 52 4.85 -2.17 -35.88
CA ALA A 52 5.30 -2.82 -34.65
C ALA A 52 6.71 -2.36 -34.22
N ASP A 53 7.62 -2.22 -35.17
CA ASP A 53 8.98 -1.74 -34.92
C ASP A 53 8.96 -0.25 -34.49
N ASP A 54 8.12 0.58 -35.11
CA ASP A 54 7.94 1.99 -34.73
C ASP A 54 7.34 2.12 -33.32
N ALA A 55 6.33 1.32 -32.97
CA ALA A 55 5.74 1.31 -31.63
C ALA A 55 6.77 0.87 -30.58
N ALA A 56 7.60 -0.13 -30.89
CA ALA A 56 8.69 -0.55 -30.01
C ALA A 56 9.75 0.55 -29.83
N ARG A 57 10.10 1.28 -30.89
CA ARG A 57 11.02 2.43 -30.80
C ARG A 57 10.46 3.53 -29.90
N LYS A 58 9.19 3.92 -30.10
CA LYS A 58 8.52 4.93 -29.25
C LYS A 58 8.49 4.52 -27.77
N ALA A 59 8.23 3.24 -27.47
CA ALA A 59 8.28 2.73 -26.11
C ALA A 59 9.68 2.82 -25.50
N SER A 60 10.72 2.55 -26.30
CA SER A 60 12.11 2.71 -25.87
C SER A 60 12.49 4.17 -25.64
N GLU A 61 12.07 5.08 -26.52
CA GLU A 61 12.30 6.53 -26.36
C GLU A 61 11.61 7.07 -25.11
N ALA A 62 10.35 6.68 -24.87
CA ALA A 62 9.63 7.04 -23.65
C ALA A 62 10.28 6.47 -22.39
N HIS A 63 10.85 5.26 -22.47
CA HIS A 63 11.60 4.68 -21.36
C HIS A 63 12.88 5.48 -21.05
N VAL A 64 13.64 5.86 -22.08
CA VAL A 64 14.84 6.70 -21.93
C VAL A 64 14.47 8.06 -21.34
N ALA A 65 13.41 8.71 -21.84
CA ALA A 65 12.96 10.00 -21.31
C ALA A 65 12.57 9.92 -19.82
N LEU A 66 11.92 8.83 -19.39
CA LEU A 66 11.62 8.59 -17.98
C LEU A 66 12.90 8.39 -17.14
N LEU A 67 13.88 7.63 -17.66
CA LEU A 67 15.17 7.43 -17.00
C LEU A 67 15.99 8.74 -16.90
N GLU A 68 15.97 9.57 -17.92
CA GLU A 68 16.66 10.86 -17.91
C GLU A 68 15.98 11.84 -16.95
N GLY A 69 14.65 11.95 -17.01
CA GLY A 69 13.89 12.80 -16.09
C GLY A 69 14.10 12.41 -14.63
N THR A 70 14.18 11.11 -14.31
CA THR A 70 14.51 10.65 -12.95
C THR A 70 15.95 10.96 -12.54
N ARG A 71 16.91 10.87 -13.47
CA ARG A 71 18.33 11.19 -13.21
C ARG A 71 18.57 12.68 -12.98
N GLU A 72 17.84 13.55 -13.66
CA GLU A 72 17.96 15.00 -13.52
C GLU A 72 17.39 15.50 -12.18
N ARG A 73 16.52 14.73 -11.53
CA ARG A 73 15.74 15.15 -10.36
C ARG A 73 15.92 14.23 -9.13
N PRO A 74 17.16 13.91 -8.71
CA PRO A 74 17.39 12.95 -7.63
C PRO A 74 16.92 13.47 -6.27
N MET A 75 17.02 14.79 -6.04
CA MET A 75 16.60 15.40 -4.77
C MET A 75 15.07 15.46 -4.64
N GLU A 76 14.36 15.82 -5.71
CA GLU A 76 12.88 15.85 -5.72
C GLU A 76 12.31 14.46 -5.43
N LEU A 77 12.90 13.40 -6.01
CA LEU A 77 12.53 12.02 -5.74
C LEU A 77 12.74 11.62 -4.27
N ARG A 78 13.88 11.99 -3.69
CA ARG A 78 14.17 11.71 -2.27
C ARG A 78 13.19 12.44 -1.35
N GLN A 79 12.97 13.73 -1.60
CA GLN A 79 12.04 14.55 -0.82
C GLN A 79 10.61 14.03 -0.91
N TYR A 80 10.15 13.64 -2.11
CA TYR A 80 8.84 13.04 -2.29
C TYR A 80 8.70 11.72 -1.54
N SER A 81 9.72 10.86 -1.64
CA SER A 81 9.72 9.56 -0.95
C SER A 81 9.68 9.72 0.56
N HIS A 82 10.46 10.67 1.08
CA HIS A 82 10.47 11.03 2.50
C HIS A 82 9.12 11.59 2.95
N ALA A 83 8.52 12.51 2.18
CA ALA A 83 7.20 13.07 2.49
C ALA A 83 6.10 11.99 2.50
N GLN A 84 6.13 11.05 1.55
CA GLN A 84 5.17 9.94 1.52
C GLN A 84 5.37 8.98 2.70
N PHE A 85 6.61 8.68 3.06
CA PHE A 85 6.92 7.89 4.25
C PHE A 85 6.41 8.59 5.52
N SER A 86 6.67 9.89 5.65
CA SER A 86 6.20 10.70 6.77
C SER A 86 4.67 10.68 6.90
N ALA A 87 3.96 10.95 5.80
CA ALA A 87 2.50 10.87 5.77
C ALA A 87 1.95 9.46 6.04
N ALA A 88 2.70 8.40 5.73
CA ALA A 88 2.30 7.02 6.05
C ALA A 88 2.48 6.71 7.54
N VAL A 89 3.57 7.18 8.15
CA VAL A 89 3.82 7.02 9.60
C VAL A 89 2.76 7.75 10.41
N GLU A 90 2.42 8.99 10.06
CA GLU A 90 1.36 9.73 10.78
C GLU A 90 0.01 9.02 10.70
N ARG A 91 -0.39 8.56 9.50
CA ARG A 91 -1.62 7.77 9.34
C ARG A 91 -1.58 6.48 10.17
N ALA A 92 -0.44 5.81 10.22
CA ALA A 92 -0.28 4.61 11.05
C ALA A 92 -0.48 4.94 12.53
N ARG A 93 0.08 6.06 13.04
CA ARG A 93 -0.13 6.52 14.42
C ARG A 93 -1.60 6.79 14.71
N GLU A 94 -2.30 7.50 13.81
CA GLU A 94 -3.74 7.78 13.94
C GLU A 94 -4.56 6.48 14.00
N HIS A 95 -4.29 5.52 13.10
CA HIS A 95 -4.98 4.24 13.09
C HIS A 95 -4.71 3.40 14.33
N LEU A 96 -3.47 3.38 14.82
CA LEU A 96 -3.12 2.66 16.05
C LEU A 96 -3.79 3.31 17.28
N ALA A 97 -3.82 4.64 17.37
CA ALA A 97 -4.52 5.35 18.44
C ALA A 97 -6.03 5.07 18.44
N ALA A 98 -6.66 5.05 17.25
CA ALA A 98 -8.06 4.68 17.10
C ALA A 98 -8.31 3.22 17.53
N ALA A 99 -7.49 2.28 17.07
CA ALA A 99 -7.58 0.87 17.45
C ALA A 99 -7.42 0.67 18.97
N GLU A 100 -6.50 1.41 19.61
CA GLU A 100 -6.32 1.38 21.05
C GLU A 100 -7.58 1.85 21.80
N ALA A 101 -8.22 2.94 21.34
CA ALA A 101 -9.45 3.46 21.93
C ALA A 101 -10.62 2.47 21.77
N GLU A 102 -10.76 1.83 20.61
CA GLU A 102 -11.75 0.79 20.36
C GLU A 102 -11.53 -0.42 21.27
N LEU A 103 -10.29 -0.90 21.41
CA LEU A 103 -9.96 -2.03 22.29
C LEU A 103 -10.19 -1.71 23.76
N ARG A 104 -9.94 -0.48 24.22
CA ARG A 104 -10.30 -0.06 25.58
C ARG A 104 -11.80 -0.04 25.80
N THR A 105 -12.56 0.42 24.80
CA THR A 105 -14.02 0.40 24.84
C THR A 105 -14.55 -1.04 24.90
N ALA A 106 -14.00 -1.92 24.05
CA ALA A 106 -14.28 -3.36 24.06
C ALA A 106 -13.91 -4.02 25.40
N ALA A 107 -12.79 -3.64 26.02
CA ALA A 107 -12.42 -4.10 27.36
C ALA A 107 -13.42 -3.65 28.43
N GLY A 108 -14.03 -2.47 28.27
CA GLY A 108 -15.14 -1.99 29.09
C GLY A 108 -16.40 -2.86 28.96
N HIS A 109 -16.77 -3.23 27.74
CA HIS A 109 -17.90 -4.12 27.48
C HIS A 109 -17.64 -5.56 27.93
N ALA A 110 -16.43 -6.06 27.71
CA ALA A 110 -15.99 -7.41 28.09
C ALA A 110 -15.64 -7.56 29.58
N ALA A 111 -15.76 -6.48 30.37
CA ALA A 111 -15.63 -6.51 31.83
C ALA A 111 -16.85 -7.12 32.54
N VAL A 112 -17.93 -7.38 31.79
CA VAL A 112 -19.15 -8.00 32.32
C VAL A 112 -18.97 -9.52 32.30
N HIS A 113 -18.80 -10.12 33.47
CA HIS A 113 -18.77 -11.57 33.64
C HIS A 113 -20.12 -12.05 34.13
N GLY A 114 -20.72 -13.04 33.46
CA GLY A 114 -21.90 -13.73 33.93
C GLY A 114 -21.50 -15.05 34.57
N ALA A 115 -21.61 -15.16 35.90
CA ALA A 115 -21.39 -16.43 36.61
C ALA A 115 -22.71 -16.95 37.18
N VAL A 116 -22.96 -18.25 37.04
CA VAL A 116 -24.07 -18.95 37.69
C VAL A 116 -23.53 -19.58 38.96
N ARG A 117 -24.10 -19.24 40.12
CA ARG A 117 -23.80 -19.91 41.40
C ARG A 117 -24.64 -21.18 41.51
N ASP A 118 -24.04 -22.27 41.98
CA ASP A 118 -24.80 -23.48 42.32
C ASP A 118 -25.92 -23.14 43.32
N GLY A 119 -27.16 -23.47 42.95
CA GLY A 119 -28.36 -23.23 43.76
C GLY A 119 -29.04 -21.86 43.57
N LYS A 120 -28.56 -20.97 42.69
CA LYS A 120 -29.27 -19.72 42.33
C LYS A 120 -29.29 -19.49 40.80
N PRO A 121 -30.47 -19.44 40.15
CA PRO A 121 -30.59 -19.32 38.68
C PRO A 121 -30.33 -17.90 38.14
N THR A 122 -29.79 -16.99 38.96
CA THR A 122 -29.49 -15.62 38.54
C THR A 122 -28.06 -15.53 38.00
N VAL A 123 -27.92 -15.12 36.74
CA VAL A 123 -26.63 -14.74 36.17
C VAL A 123 -26.15 -13.48 36.89
N ASN A 124 -25.12 -13.61 37.73
CA ASN A 124 -24.50 -12.45 38.34
C ASN A 124 -23.63 -11.77 37.29
N PHE A 125 -24.06 -10.61 36.81
CA PHE A 125 -23.26 -9.73 35.96
C PHE A 125 -22.39 -8.82 36.84
N GLU A 126 -21.28 -9.34 37.34
CA GLU A 126 -20.33 -8.52 38.09
C GLU A 126 -19.31 -7.90 37.13
N ARG A 127 -19.15 -6.58 37.18
CA ARG A 127 -18.05 -5.89 36.50
C ARG A 127 -16.76 -6.23 37.24
N GLY A 128 -15.94 -7.08 36.63
CA GLY A 128 -14.68 -7.53 37.24
C GLY A 128 -13.47 -7.07 36.44
N LEU A 129 -12.48 -6.47 37.11
CA LEU A 129 -11.17 -6.21 36.52
C LEU A 129 -10.49 -7.50 36.03
N GLU A 130 -10.86 -8.64 36.63
CA GLU A 130 -10.31 -9.97 36.36
C GLU A 130 -11.02 -10.72 35.23
N ALA A 131 -12.01 -10.12 34.55
CA ALA A 131 -12.75 -10.82 33.49
C ALA A 131 -11.84 -11.25 32.32
N ALA A 132 -11.97 -12.51 31.88
CA ALA A 132 -11.08 -13.08 30.86
C ALA A 132 -11.16 -12.32 29.53
N GLY A 133 -12.36 -11.85 29.16
CA GLY A 133 -12.56 -10.99 27.98
C GLY A 133 -11.86 -9.64 28.11
N ARG A 134 -11.99 -8.97 29.26
CA ARG A 134 -11.26 -7.74 29.57
C ARG A 134 -9.74 -7.93 29.54
N LYS A 135 -9.20 -8.99 30.15
CA LYS A 135 -7.76 -9.31 30.13
C LYS A 135 -7.22 -9.47 28.71
N ARG A 136 -7.94 -10.18 27.84
CA ARG A 136 -7.57 -10.34 26.43
C ARG A 136 -7.59 -9.02 25.66
N ALA A 137 -8.61 -8.19 25.88
CA ALA A 137 -8.69 -6.88 25.24
C ALA A 137 -7.57 -5.94 25.71
N LEU A 138 -7.23 -5.95 27.01
CA LEU A 138 -6.11 -5.17 27.55
C LEU A 138 -4.74 -5.70 27.10
N PHE A 139 -4.59 -7.01 26.88
CA PHE A 139 -3.40 -7.55 26.25
C PHE A 139 -3.25 -7.05 24.80
N ALA A 140 -4.34 -7.02 24.03
CA ALA A 140 -4.35 -6.46 22.68
C ALA A 140 -4.02 -4.96 22.66
N VAL A 141 -4.46 -4.19 23.66
CA VAL A 141 -4.05 -2.79 23.86
C VAL A 141 -2.52 -2.70 23.99
N GLY A 142 -1.90 -3.57 24.79
CA GLY A 142 -0.44 -3.62 24.93
C GLY A 142 0.27 -3.86 23.59
N LEU A 143 -0.22 -4.80 22.78
CA LEU A 143 0.34 -5.07 21.44
C LEU A 143 0.25 -3.85 20.50
N VAL A 144 -0.86 -3.10 20.55
CA VAL A 144 -1.03 -1.88 19.77
C VAL A 144 -0.08 -0.77 20.24
N GLN A 145 0.13 -0.65 21.55
CA GLN A 145 1.09 0.30 22.13
C GLN A 145 2.53 -0.05 21.76
N ASP A 146 2.89 -1.34 21.81
CA ASP A 146 4.21 -1.81 21.37
C ASP A 146 4.44 -1.51 19.89
N ALA A 147 3.43 -1.74 19.05
CA ALA A 147 3.48 -1.41 17.63
C ALA A 147 3.62 0.11 17.41
N ALA A 148 2.90 0.93 18.16
CA ALA A 148 3.00 2.39 18.08
C ALA A 148 4.39 2.89 18.52
N GLY A 149 4.96 2.31 19.58
CA GLY A 149 6.31 2.62 20.05
C GLY A 149 7.44 2.12 19.14
N SER A 150 7.14 1.23 18.20
CA SER A 150 8.08 0.79 17.16
C SER A 150 8.15 1.74 15.96
N LEU A 151 7.22 2.69 15.85
CA LEU A 151 7.25 3.72 14.81
C LEU A 151 8.37 4.72 15.12
N PRO A 152 9.05 5.26 14.11
CA PRO A 152 10.10 6.25 14.32
C PRO A 152 9.53 7.50 15.00
N ASP A 153 10.21 8.02 16.03
CA ASP A 153 9.79 9.22 16.78
C ASP A 153 9.95 10.49 15.94
N ALA A 154 11.10 10.61 15.28
CA ALA A 154 11.43 11.67 14.34
C ALA A 154 11.68 11.08 12.96
N ILE A 155 11.15 11.76 11.95
CA ILE A 155 11.38 11.44 10.54
C ILE A 155 12.37 12.50 10.07
N ASP A 156 13.65 12.29 10.39
CA ASP A 156 14.70 13.25 10.08
C ASP A 156 14.85 13.39 8.55
N GLY A 157 14.78 14.64 8.07
CA GLY A 157 14.83 15.04 6.65
C GLY A 157 16.23 15.13 6.07
#